data_AF-A0A6J1FNL0-F1
#
_entry.id   AF-A0A6J1FNL0-F1
#
_cell.length_a   1.000
_cell.length_b   1.000
_cell.length_c   1.000
_cell.angle_alpha   90.00
_cell.angle_beta   90.00
_cell.angle_gamma   90.00
#
_symmetry.space_group_name_H-M   'P 1'
#
loop_
_entity.id
_entity.type
_entity.pdbx_description
1 polymer ?
#
loop_
_entity_poly.entity_id
_entity_poly.type
_entity_poly.pdbx_seq_one_letter_code
_entity_poly.pdbx_strand_id
1 'polypeptide(L)'
;MMMSNGDQEEEVAGLHSSREEMESLVLDDPPVTQSQGRNSQLSRPVAINYDPLLSSSPSYADRQSPDSPFDSFLEPPSYAEAIFTSFDSSSNGRDGSPDFSTTANALSSEFLSISVSDPQRMDELNNSLVPGGSGFYTYLITTRTNFPEYGGPGSEFGVRRRFKDVVALSDRLLETYRGFFIPMRPDKNVVESQMMQKQEFVEQRRVALEKYLRKLALHPVIRKSEELRMFLEAKGSLPLVRSTDVASRMLDGAVKLPRQLFGEPTAAVDLQEVAKPAKGGRDLLRIFKELKQSMSNDWVGAKPMVVEEDKEFLEKKEKLMDIEQQLIDVSLQAESLVKAQQDIGETMGELGLAFVKLSKFETEEAIFESQRVRAADMKNLATAAVKSSRLYRELNSQTVKHLDKLHDYLGVMLAVNGAFSDRASALLTVQTLSSDLSSLQTRIEKLEVASSKIFGGDRSRLRKIEELKDTVHVTEDAKTRAVREYDRIKENNRSELERLDREMQEDFTNMLKGFVLNQVGYAEKMAKAWENLAEETRGYVKESS
;
A
#
# COMPACT_ATOMS: atom_id res chain seq x y z
N MET A 1 85.86 5.26 -6.28
CA MET A 1 85.69 4.66 -4.94
C MET A 1 84.22 4.78 -4.59
N MET A 2 83.44 3.73 -4.33
CA MET A 2 83.61 2.27 -4.46
C MET A 2 82.29 1.75 -5.10
N MET A 3 82.31 0.93 -6.16
CA MET A 3 82.17 -0.55 -6.15
C MET A 3 80.94 -1.10 -5.41
N SER A 4 80.25 -2.16 -5.84
CA SER A 4 80.08 -2.86 -7.14
C SER A 4 78.97 -3.93 -6.96
N ASN A 5 78.32 -4.38 -8.03
CA ASN A 5 77.19 -5.32 -7.97
C ASN A 5 77.57 -6.81 -7.77
N GLY A 6 76.56 -7.60 -7.37
CA GLY A 6 76.39 -9.04 -7.64
C GLY A 6 76.50 -9.97 -6.42
N ASP A 7 75.76 -11.08 -6.31
CA ASP A 7 74.57 -11.56 -7.05
C ASP A 7 73.99 -12.84 -6.35
N GLN A 8 72.76 -13.27 -6.71
CA GLN A 8 72.12 -14.59 -6.43
C GLN A 8 71.76 -14.92 -4.95
N GLU A 9 70.69 -15.66 -4.59
CA GLU A 9 69.46 -16.25 -5.22
C GLU A 9 68.43 -16.35 -4.04
N GLU A 10 67.09 -16.48 -4.15
CA GLU A 10 66.24 -17.34 -5.00
C GLU A 10 64.77 -16.79 -5.03
N GLU A 11 63.89 -17.39 -5.83
CA GLU A 11 62.57 -16.86 -6.25
C GLU A 11 61.40 -17.02 -5.24
N VAL A 12 60.40 -16.11 -5.28
CA VAL A 12 59.00 -16.46 -5.66
C VAL A 12 58.35 -15.24 -6.34
N ALA A 13 58.04 -15.34 -7.64
CA ALA A 13 57.15 -14.41 -8.33
C ALA A 13 55.68 -14.80 -8.12
N GLY A 14 54.80 -13.81 -7.89
CA GLY A 14 53.37 -14.05 -7.70
C GLY A 14 52.59 -14.15 -9.01
N LEU A 15 51.28 -14.39 -8.91
CA LEU A 15 50.32 -14.15 -10.01
C LEU A 15 48.92 -13.86 -9.44
N HIS A 16 48.37 -12.69 -9.78
CA HIS A 16 46.92 -12.54 -9.91
C HIS A 16 46.48 -13.29 -11.17
N SER A 17 45.36 -14.01 -11.14
CA SER A 17 44.66 -14.45 -12.35
C SER A 17 43.18 -14.04 -12.32
N SER A 18 42.60 -14.01 -13.51
CA SER A 18 41.41 -13.24 -13.86
C SER A 18 40.15 -14.10 -13.97
N ARG A 19 39.01 -13.43 -14.10
CA ARG A 19 37.62 -13.97 -14.07
C ARG A 19 37.22 -14.80 -15.32
N GLU A 20 38.14 -15.51 -15.97
CA GLU A 20 37.92 -16.10 -17.31
C GLU A 20 38.18 -17.62 -17.42
N GLU A 21 38.47 -18.34 -16.32
CA GLU A 21 38.77 -19.79 -16.34
C GLU A 21 37.61 -20.72 -15.88
N MET A 22 36.34 -20.35 -16.12
CA MET A 22 35.18 -21.25 -15.86
C MET A 22 34.14 -21.33 -16.99
N GLU A 23 34.53 -21.10 -18.25
CA GLU A 23 33.66 -21.37 -19.43
C GLU A 23 34.40 -22.10 -20.56
N SER A 24 34.86 -23.35 -20.34
CA SER A 24 35.19 -24.26 -21.45
C SER A 24 35.29 -25.75 -21.06
N LEU A 25 34.19 -26.49 -21.08
CA LEU A 25 34.19 -27.94 -21.33
C LEU A 25 32.93 -28.34 -22.12
N VAL A 26 33.07 -28.39 -23.44
CA VAL A 26 32.11 -29.01 -24.37
C VAL A 26 32.45 -30.49 -24.49
N LEU A 27 31.43 -31.36 -24.56
CA LEU A 27 31.61 -32.79 -24.80
C LEU A 27 31.42 -33.11 -26.30
N ASP A 28 32.33 -33.90 -26.86
CA ASP A 28 32.35 -34.31 -28.27
C ASP A 28 31.29 -35.39 -28.60
N ASP A 29 30.66 -35.26 -29.77
CA ASP A 29 29.82 -36.29 -30.41
C ASP A 29 30.63 -37.11 -31.46
N PRO A 30 30.35 -38.42 -31.62
CA PRO A 30 31.05 -39.28 -32.59
C PRO A 30 30.56 -39.14 -34.05
N PRO A 31 31.35 -39.57 -35.05
CA PRO A 31 31.21 -39.07 -36.42
C PRO A 31 30.18 -39.79 -37.32
N VAL A 32 29.65 -39.02 -38.28
CA VAL A 32 28.71 -39.46 -39.33
C VAL A 32 29.42 -40.14 -40.50
N THR A 33 28.82 -41.21 -41.05
CA THR A 33 29.08 -41.68 -42.43
C THR A 33 27.80 -41.70 -43.27
N GLN A 34 27.96 -41.53 -44.58
CA GLN A 34 26.93 -41.08 -45.52
C GLN A 34 26.14 -42.22 -46.18
N SER A 35 24.86 -42.01 -46.53
CA SER A 35 24.40 -42.07 -47.94
C SER A 35 22.89 -41.79 -48.17
N GLN A 36 22.64 -40.83 -49.07
CA GLN A 36 21.60 -40.78 -50.13
C GLN A 36 20.20 -41.45 -49.96
N GLY A 37 19.13 -40.64 -50.15
CA GLY A 37 18.13 -40.97 -51.19
C GLY A 37 16.60 -40.87 -50.91
N ARG A 38 15.97 -39.82 -51.48
CA ARG A 38 14.61 -39.77 -52.11
C ARG A 38 13.29 -40.00 -51.32
N ASN A 39 12.49 -38.92 -51.31
CA ASN A 39 11.08 -38.78 -51.76
C ASN A 39 9.85 -39.39 -51.04
N SER A 40 8.77 -38.57 -51.12
CA SER A 40 7.32 -38.86 -51.23
C SER A 40 6.48 -39.33 -50.02
N GLN A 41 5.75 -38.36 -49.44
CA GLN A 41 4.27 -38.22 -49.45
C GLN A 41 3.30 -39.41 -49.20
N LEU A 42 2.21 -39.06 -48.47
CA LEU A 42 0.83 -39.61 -48.53
C LEU A 42 0.53 -40.98 -47.88
N SER A 43 -0.08 -40.98 -46.68
CA SER A 43 -1.56 -41.16 -46.52
C SER A 43 -2.04 -41.32 -45.05
N ARG A 44 -3.28 -40.90 -44.81
CA ARG A 44 -4.13 -41.05 -43.58
C ARG A 44 -5.16 -42.18 -43.84
N PRO A 45 -6.18 -42.47 -42.99
CA PRO A 45 -6.35 -42.35 -41.53
C PRO A 45 -6.94 -43.65 -40.90
N VAL A 46 -7.40 -43.61 -39.62
CA VAL A 46 -8.80 -43.88 -39.17
C VAL A 46 -8.84 -43.89 -37.62
N ALA A 47 -9.96 -43.45 -37.03
CA ALA A 47 -10.23 -43.46 -35.59
C ALA A 47 -11.58 -44.13 -35.31
N ILE A 48 -11.83 -44.57 -34.05
CA ILE A 48 -13.17 -44.76 -33.43
C ILE A 48 -13.01 -44.79 -31.89
N ASN A 49 -13.98 -44.22 -31.18
CA ASN A 49 -14.09 -44.14 -29.70
C ASN A 49 -14.65 -45.44 -29.06
N TYR A 50 -14.68 -45.55 -27.72
CA TYR A 50 -15.91 -45.78 -26.91
C TYR A 50 -15.63 -45.79 -25.38
N ASP A 51 -16.70 -45.57 -24.59
CA ASP A 51 -16.83 -45.41 -23.11
C ASP A 51 -18.36 -45.43 -22.78
N PRO A 52 -18.93 -45.51 -21.53
CA PRO A 52 -18.35 -45.70 -20.18
C PRO A 52 -19.13 -46.64 -19.20
N LEU A 53 -18.68 -46.69 -17.92
CA LEU A 53 -19.42 -47.00 -16.65
C LEU A 53 -19.86 -48.45 -16.26
N LEU A 54 -20.02 -48.62 -14.92
CA LEU A 54 -20.49 -49.79 -14.10
C LEU A 54 -19.38 -50.83 -13.76
N SER A 55 -19.22 -51.38 -12.52
CA SER A 55 -20.05 -51.33 -11.29
C SER A 55 -19.29 -51.75 -9.98
N SER A 56 -19.91 -51.48 -8.82
CA SER A 56 -19.94 -52.28 -7.56
C SER A 56 -18.73 -52.39 -6.60
N SER A 57 -18.98 -52.07 -5.32
CA SER A 57 -18.17 -52.42 -4.13
C SER A 57 -18.47 -53.84 -3.61
N PRO A 58 -17.68 -54.35 -2.65
CA PRO A 58 -18.28 -54.86 -1.41
C PRO A 58 -17.60 -54.36 -0.13
N SER A 59 -18.26 -54.60 1.00
CA SER A 59 -17.99 -53.99 2.31
C SER A 59 -17.55 -54.98 3.40
N TYR A 60 -16.67 -54.52 4.29
CA TYR A 60 -16.37 -55.01 5.66
C TYR A 60 -16.00 -56.49 5.90
N ALA A 61 -14.77 -56.69 6.40
CA ALA A 61 -14.46 -57.68 7.42
C ALA A 61 -13.45 -57.08 8.43
N ASP A 62 -13.76 -57.22 9.72
CA ASP A 62 -13.04 -56.60 10.85
C ASP A 62 -11.82 -57.42 11.29
N ARG A 63 -10.67 -56.77 11.50
CA ARG A 63 -9.54 -57.26 12.30
C ARG A 63 -8.74 -56.11 12.91
N GLN A 64 -8.83 -55.99 14.24
CA GLN A 64 -8.05 -55.08 15.07
C GLN A 64 -6.59 -55.56 15.28
N SER A 65 -5.64 -54.61 15.44
CA SER A 65 -4.30 -54.65 16.10
C SER A 65 -3.21 -53.95 15.24
N PRO A 66 -2.17 -53.33 15.83
CA PRO A 66 -2.23 -52.12 16.66
C PRO A 66 -1.30 -50.99 16.15
N ASP A 67 -1.51 -49.77 16.67
CA ASP A 67 -0.74 -48.52 16.56
C ASP A 67 0.55 -48.47 15.72
N SER A 68 0.54 -47.66 14.65
CA SER A 68 1.75 -47.17 13.99
C SER A 68 2.04 -45.71 14.43
N PRO A 69 3.29 -45.32 14.75
CA PRO A 69 3.57 -43.98 15.29
C PRO A 69 3.58 -42.82 14.27
N PHE A 70 3.09 -43.02 13.05
CA PHE A 70 3.34 -42.11 11.93
C PHE A 70 2.18 -41.16 11.56
N ASP A 71 0.93 -41.44 11.98
CA ASP A 71 -0.21 -40.56 11.68
C ASP A 71 -0.29 -39.29 12.55
N SER A 72 0.44 -39.25 13.68
CA SER A 72 0.45 -38.11 14.61
C SER A 72 1.18 -36.86 14.11
N PHE A 73 1.72 -36.87 12.87
CA PHE A 73 2.45 -35.73 12.28
C PHE A 73 1.59 -34.75 11.47
N LEU A 74 0.28 -34.99 11.33
CA LEU A 74 -0.62 -34.15 10.53
C LEU A 74 -1.76 -33.47 11.32
N GLU A 75 -1.84 -33.65 12.63
CA GLU A 75 -2.83 -32.94 13.44
C GLU A 75 -2.30 -31.53 13.81
N PRO A 76 -2.97 -30.44 13.40
CA PRO A 76 -2.56 -29.09 13.79
C PRO A 76 -2.83 -28.88 15.29
N PRO A 77 -1.87 -28.37 16.08
CA PRO A 77 -2.15 -28.05 17.48
C PRO A 77 -3.24 -26.98 17.57
N SER A 78 -4.12 -27.14 18.56
CA SER A 78 -5.21 -26.20 18.83
C SER A 78 -4.71 -24.76 18.96
N TYR A 79 -5.47 -23.81 18.42
CA TYR A 79 -5.17 -22.37 18.32
C TYR A 79 -5.02 -21.64 19.68
N ALA A 80 -5.02 -22.37 20.81
CA ALA A 80 -5.13 -21.84 22.16
C ALA A 80 -3.80 -21.60 22.91
N GLU A 81 -2.68 -22.22 22.50
CA GLU A 81 -1.40 -22.09 23.25
C GLU A 81 -0.47 -20.96 22.77
N ALA A 82 -0.85 -20.20 21.73
CA ALA A 82 -0.03 -19.12 21.18
C ALA A 82 -0.32 -17.72 21.75
N ILE A 83 -0.94 -17.62 22.95
CA ILE A 83 -1.11 -16.35 23.67
C ILE A 83 -0.18 -16.33 24.89
N PHE A 84 1.02 -15.77 24.76
CA PHE A 84 1.75 -15.30 25.94
C PHE A 84 2.58 -14.02 25.71
N THR A 85 2.23 -13.02 26.53
CA THR A 85 3.06 -11.95 27.13
C THR A 85 4.13 -11.26 26.29
N SER A 86 3.86 -9.98 26.02
CA SER A 86 4.83 -8.94 25.71
C SER A 86 6.02 -8.91 26.67
N PHE A 87 7.22 -8.77 26.11
CA PHE A 87 8.50 -8.78 26.81
C PHE A 87 8.78 -7.42 27.48
N ASP A 88 8.05 -7.11 28.56
CA ASP A 88 8.28 -5.89 29.36
C ASP A 88 7.88 -6.06 30.83
N SER A 89 8.61 -6.93 31.56
CA SER A 89 8.66 -6.98 33.05
C SER A 89 9.61 -8.08 33.53
N SER A 90 10.84 -7.74 33.96
CA SER A 90 11.67 -8.56 34.86
C SER A 90 12.91 -7.81 35.40
N SER A 91 12.71 -6.75 36.18
CA SER A 91 13.76 -6.22 37.08
C SER A 91 13.20 -5.37 38.22
N ASN A 92 12.60 -6.02 39.23
CA ASN A 92 12.85 -5.74 40.66
C ASN A 92 11.95 -6.60 41.54
N GLY A 93 12.55 -7.34 42.47
CA GLY A 93 11.82 -7.96 43.57
C GLY A 93 11.79 -7.04 44.79
N ARG A 94 10.58 -6.74 45.29
CA ARG A 94 10.32 -6.42 46.70
C ARG A 94 8.82 -6.45 46.98
N ASP A 95 8.45 -7.03 48.13
CA ASP A 95 7.06 -7.16 48.56
C ASP A 95 6.36 -5.80 48.75
N GLY A 96 5.12 -5.74 48.29
CA GLY A 96 4.22 -4.61 48.48
C GLY A 96 2.86 -4.90 47.83
N SER A 97 1.80 -4.97 48.63
CA SER A 97 0.43 -5.23 48.18
C SER A 97 -0.02 -4.17 47.16
N PRO A 98 -0.64 -4.55 46.01
CA PRO A 98 -1.04 -3.58 45.00
C PRO A 98 -2.27 -2.78 45.45
N ASP A 99 -2.10 -1.48 45.55
CA ASP A 99 -3.16 -0.53 45.90
C ASP A 99 -4.11 -0.28 44.70
N PHE A 100 -5.39 -0.15 44.97
CA PHE A 100 -6.46 -0.23 43.98
C PHE A 100 -6.75 1.17 43.39
N SER A 101 -5.90 1.70 42.50
CA SER A 101 -6.06 3.10 41.99
C SER A 101 -5.60 3.44 40.56
N THR A 102 -5.16 2.49 39.72
CA THR A 102 -4.66 2.80 38.36
C THR A 102 -5.61 2.51 37.19
N THR A 103 -6.79 1.93 37.43
CA THR A 103 -7.75 1.57 36.35
C THR A 103 -8.61 2.73 35.82
N ALA A 104 -8.58 3.91 36.45
CA ALA A 104 -9.45 5.04 36.07
C ALA A 104 -9.05 5.76 34.76
N ASN A 105 -7.74 5.84 34.45
CA ASN A 105 -7.25 6.66 33.33
C ASN A 105 -7.37 6.00 31.93
N ALA A 106 -7.70 4.72 31.84
CA ALA A 106 -7.86 4.03 30.55
C ALA A 106 -9.24 4.28 29.90
N LEU A 107 -10.23 4.71 30.68
CA LEU A 107 -11.61 4.92 30.22
C LEU A 107 -11.90 6.37 29.74
N SER A 108 -10.95 7.29 29.95
CA SER A 108 -11.12 8.73 29.67
C SER A 108 -10.61 9.19 28.31
N SER A 109 -9.96 8.33 27.51
CA SER A 109 -9.47 8.71 26.17
C SER A 109 -10.60 8.66 25.15
N GLU A 110 -10.82 9.76 24.42
CA GLU A 110 -11.79 9.84 23.32
C GLU A 110 -11.42 8.86 22.19
N PHE A 111 -12.29 7.88 21.90
CA PHE A 111 -12.08 6.89 20.85
C PHE A 111 -13.26 6.79 19.88
N LEU A 112 -12.95 6.51 18.61
CA LEU A 112 -13.91 6.15 17.58
C LEU A 112 -13.38 4.92 16.85
N SER A 113 -13.94 3.76 17.16
CA SER A 113 -13.57 2.49 16.57
C SER A 113 -14.61 2.08 15.52
N ILE A 114 -14.15 1.75 14.32
CA ILE A 114 -14.99 1.38 13.19
C ILE A 114 -14.56 0.00 12.68
N SER A 115 -15.54 -0.86 12.38
CA SER A 115 -15.35 -2.12 11.66
C SER A 115 -16.34 -2.22 10.50
N VAL A 116 -15.98 -2.97 9.47
CA VAL A 116 -16.79 -3.15 8.26
C VAL A 116 -16.97 -4.65 8.04
N SER A 117 -18.21 -5.13 8.04
CA SER A 117 -18.53 -6.57 8.08
C SER A 117 -19.70 -6.92 7.16
N ASP A 118 -20.06 -8.21 7.13
CA ASP A 118 -21.29 -8.74 6.51
C ASP A 118 -21.59 -8.15 5.11
N PRO A 119 -20.77 -8.47 4.09
CA PRO A 119 -20.97 -7.98 2.73
C PRO A 119 -22.18 -8.64 2.06
N GLN A 120 -23.25 -7.88 1.85
CA GLN A 120 -24.49 -8.36 1.24
C GLN A 120 -24.69 -7.77 -0.16
N ARG A 121 -24.97 -8.63 -1.14
CA ARG A 121 -25.46 -8.20 -2.46
C ARG A 121 -26.90 -7.73 -2.35
N MET A 122 -27.18 -6.55 -2.86
CA MET A 122 -28.53 -6.04 -3.12
C MET A 122 -28.69 -5.83 -4.63
N ASP A 123 -29.83 -6.24 -5.18
CA ASP A 123 -30.17 -5.98 -6.58
C ASP A 123 -30.97 -4.69 -6.69
N GLU A 124 -30.67 -3.84 -7.69
CA GLU A 124 -31.36 -2.57 -7.88
C GLU A 124 -32.76 -2.81 -8.47
N LEU A 125 -33.76 -2.88 -7.58
CA LEU A 125 -35.22 -2.93 -7.88
C LEU A 125 -35.76 -1.65 -8.57
N ASN A 126 -34.88 -0.82 -9.14
CA ASN A 126 -35.17 0.52 -9.62
C ASN A 126 -35.79 0.50 -11.04
N ASN A 127 -36.99 -0.07 -11.20
CA ASN A 127 -37.86 0.04 -12.39
C ASN A 127 -37.19 -0.14 -13.77
N SER A 128 -36.09 -0.90 -13.87
CA SER A 128 -35.49 -1.21 -15.16
C SER A 128 -36.24 -2.37 -15.80
N LEU A 129 -36.98 -2.09 -16.87
CA LEU A 129 -37.74 -3.08 -17.64
C LEU A 129 -36.85 -4.00 -18.52
N VAL A 130 -35.58 -4.15 -18.13
CA VAL A 130 -34.53 -4.87 -18.86
C VAL A 130 -34.00 -5.99 -17.96
N PRO A 131 -34.12 -7.28 -18.35
CA PRO A 131 -33.52 -8.39 -17.62
C PRO A 131 -31.99 -8.25 -17.58
N GLY A 132 -31.42 -7.95 -16.40
CA GLY A 132 -29.97 -7.77 -16.24
C GLY A 132 -29.51 -6.65 -15.30
N GLY A 133 -30.36 -6.16 -14.39
CA GLY A 133 -30.02 -5.07 -13.46
C GLY A 133 -28.73 -5.30 -12.66
N SER A 134 -27.87 -4.28 -12.62
CA SER A 134 -26.58 -4.34 -11.93
C SER A 134 -26.75 -4.27 -10.41
N GLY A 135 -26.69 -5.41 -9.73
CA GLY A 135 -26.63 -5.48 -8.27
C GLY A 135 -25.34 -4.87 -7.70
N PHE A 136 -25.42 -4.33 -6.48
CA PHE A 136 -24.31 -3.72 -5.75
C PHE A 136 -24.11 -4.40 -4.39
N TYR A 137 -22.94 -4.20 -3.79
CA TYR A 137 -22.68 -4.70 -2.43
C TYR A 137 -22.88 -3.58 -1.40
N THR A 138 -23.51 -3.96 -0.29
CA THR A 138 -23.59 -3.17 0.95
C THR A 138 -22.81 -3.86 2.05
N TYR A 139 -22.19 -3.06 2.90
CA TYR A 139 -21.38 -3.49 4.02
C TYR A 139 -22.00 -2.97 5.31
N LEU A 140 -21.98 -3.77 6.38
CA LEU A 140 -22.36 -3.35 7.72
C LEU A 140 -21.19 -2.61 8.36
N ILE A 141 -21.32 -1.29 8.52
CA ILE A 141 -20.37 -0.46 9.24
C ILE A 141 -20.83 -0.39 10.68
N THR A 142 -20.05 -0.97 11.59
CA THR A 142 -20.30 -0.92 13.03
C THR A 142 -19.37 0.10 13.65
N THR A 143 -19.93 1.02 14.43
CA THR A 143 -19.22 2.09 15.12
C THR A 143 -19.33 1.88 16.62
N ARG A 144 -18.20 1.99 17.33
CA ARG A 144 -18.11 1.98 18.80
C ARG A 144 -17.36 3.22 19.25
N THR A 145 -17.94 4.00 20.16
CA THR A 145 -17.34 5.26 20.62
C THR A 145 -17.78 5.65 22.02
N ASN A 146 -17.00 6.53 22.65
CA ASN A 146 -17.38 7.25 23.87
C ASN A 146 -17.64 8.75 23.63
N PHE A 147 -17.63 9.21 22.38
CA PHE A 147 -17.93 10.60 22.02
C PHE A 147 -19.36 11.00 22.44
N PRO A 148 -19.56 12.14 23.12
CA PRO A 148 -20.88 12.59 23.57
C PRO A 148 -21.84 12.86 22.39
N GLU A 149 -21.32 13.25 21.23
CA GLU A 149 -22.09 13.54 20.01
C GLU A 149 -22.85 12.33 19.47
N TYR A 150 -22.40 11.11 19.80
CA TYR A 150 -22.98 9.84 19.35
C TYR A 150 -23.85 9.16 20.43
N GLY A 151 -24.30 9.91 21.44
CA GLY A 151 -25.15 9.40 22.53
C GLY A 151 -24.39 9.01 23.80
N GLY A 152 -23.09 9.25 23.90
CA GLY A 152 -22.31 9.13 25.15
C GLY A 152 -21.45 7.87 25.29
N PRO A 153 -20.96 7.59 26.51
CA PRO A 153 -19.98 6.54 26.76
C PRO A 153 -20.48 5.14 26.41
N GLY A 154 -19.77 4.44 25.52
CA GLY A 154 -20.10 3.07 25.14
C GLY A 154 -21.19 2.94 24.08
N SER A 155 -21.46 3.99 23.30
CA SER A 155 -22.37 3.94 22.17
C SER A 155 -21.86 2.95 21.11
N GLU A 156 -22.69 1.97 20.77
CA GLU A 156 -22.47 1.02 19.67
C GLU A 156 -23.69 0.99 18.75
N PHE A 157 -23.46 1.20 17.46
CA PHE A 157 -24.51 1.19 16.44
C PHE A 157 -23.96 0.75 15.08
N GLY A 158 -24.85 0.25 14.22
CA GLY A 158 -24.51 -0.25 12.88
C GLY A 158 -25.38 0.36 11.78
N VAL A 159 -24.77 0.73 10.66
CA VAL A 159 -25.45 1.18 9.44
C VAL A 159 -24.96 0.41 8.22
N ARG A 160 -25.85 0.18 7.24
CA ARG A 160 -25.44 -0.39 5.95
C ARG A 160 -25.10 0.72 4.95
N ARG A 161 -23.98 0.57 4.25
CA ARG A 161 -23.51 1.50 3.20
C ARG A 161 -23.01 0.74 1.98
N ARG A 162 -23.19 1.30 0.79
CA ARG A 162 -22.52 0.84 -0.44
C ARG A 162 -21.24 1.64 -0.68
N PHE A 163 -20.32 1.10 -1.47
CA PHE A 163 -19.07 1.78 -1.84
C PHE A 163 -19.28 3.22 -2.38
N LYS A 164 -20.37 3.45 -3.13
CA LYS A 164 -20.72 4.79 -3.65
C LYS A 164 -21.00 5.82 -2.56
N ASP A 165 -21.47 5.40 -1.39
CA ASP A 165 -21.73 6.29 -0.25
C ASP A 165 -20.41 6.76 0.37
N VAL A 166 -19.40 5.88 0.38
CA VAL A 166 -18.03 6.17 0.87
C VAL A 166 -17.32 7.12 -0.09
N VAL A 167 -17.51 6.94 -1.40
CA VAL A 167 -17.05 7.90 -2.43
C VAL A 167 -17.65 9.28 -2.14
N ALA A 168 -18.97 9.37 -1.98
CA ALA A 168 -19.64 10.63 -1.66
C ALA A 168 -19.17 11.27 -0.35
N LEU A 169 -18.93 10.47 0.72
CA LEU A 169 -18.30 10.96 1.95
C LEU A 169 -16.94 11.59 1.66
N SER A 170 -16.06 10.87 0.95
CA SER A 170 -14.70 11.35 0.68
C SER A 170 -14.67 12.62 -0.18
N ASP A 171 -15.54 12.74 -1.19
CA ASP A 171 -15.67 13.97 -1.99
C ASP A 171 -16.11 15.17 -1.12
N ARG A 172 -17.05 14.94 -0.18
CA ARG A 172 -17.54 15.97 0.76
C ARG A 172 -16.48 16.37 1.78
N LEU A 173 -15.69 15.43 2.28
CA LEU A 173 -14.58 15.71 3.19
C LEU A 173 -13.50 16.56 2.50
N LEU A 174 -13.11 16.22 1.28
CA LEU A 174 -12.14 17.00 0.49
C LEU A 174 -12.68 18.40 0.15
N GLU A 175 -13.99 18.57 -0.06
CA GLU A 175 -14.61 19.88 -0.27
C GLU A 175 -14.67 20.75 1.00
N THR A 176 -15.03 20.18 2.15
CA THR A 176 -15.24 20.93 3.41
C THR A 176 -13.94 21.20 4.17
N TYR A 177 -12.98 20.27 4.14
CA TYR A 177 -11.75 20.29 4.93
C TYR A 177 -10.51 20.50 4.05
N ARG A 178 -10.57 21.54 3.21
CA ARG A 178 -9.48 21.90 2.30
C ARG A 178 -8.17 22.16 3.04
N GLY A 179 -7.08 21.64 2.48
CA GLY A 179 -5.74 21.73 3.08
C GLY A 179 -5.45 20.79 4.26
N PHE A 180 -6.37 19.90 4.64
CA PHE A 180 -6.06 18.80 5.58
C PHE A 180 -5.51 17.57 4.87
N PHE A 181 -4.66 16.76 5.53
CA PHE A 181 -4.12 15.53 4.96
C PHE A 181 -5.12 14.37 5.15
N ILE A 182 -6.26 14.50 4.48
CA ILE A 182 -7.36 13.53 4.53
C ILE A 182 -6.92 12.24 3.83
N PRO A 183 -6.95 11.07 4.50
CA PRO A 183 -6.62 9.79 3.88
C PRO A 183 -7.30 9.58 2.53
N MET A 184 -6.59 8.99 1.58
CA MET A 184 -7.16 8.64 0.28
C MET A 184 -8.20 7.52 0.43
N ARG A 185 -9.34 7.66 -0.26
CA ARG A 185 -10.35 6.60 -0.37
C ARG A 185 -9.78 5.40 -1.14
N PRO A 186 -10.21 4.17 -0.83
CA PRO A 186 -9.86 3.00 -1.63
C PRO A 186 -10.58 3.07 -2.97
N ASP A 187 -9.96 2.49 -3.98
CA ASP A 187 -10.33 2.79 -5.35
C ASP A 187 -11.51 2.01 -5.92
N LYS A 188 -12.06 2.59 -6.98
CA LYS A 188 -13.11 1.99 -7.79
C LYS A 188 -12.50 0.95 -8.74
N ASN A 189 -12.00 -0.15 -8.20
CA ASN A 189 -11.31 -1.21 -8.95
C ASN A 189 -12.29 -2.01 -9.84
N VAL A 190 -12.78 -1.41 -10.93
CA VAL A 190 -13.73 -2.02 -11.87
C VAL A 190 -13.08 -3.17 -12.64
N VAL A 191 -11.81 -3.02 -13.04
CA VAL A 191 -11.07 -4.04 -13.79
C VAL A 191 -10.79 -5.27 -12.92
N GLU A 192 -10.37 -5.05 -11.67
CA GLU A 192 -10.13 -6.12 -10.70
C GLU A 192 -11.41 -6.91 -10.37
N SER A 193 -12.55 -6.21 -10.28
CA SER A 193 -13.88 -6.83 -10.15
C SER A 193 -14.24 -7.82 -11.26
N GLN A 194 -13.59 -7.72 -12.42
CA GLN A 194 -13.80 -8.58 -13.58
C GLN A 194 -12.75 -9.70 -13.69
N MET A 195 -11.57 -9.52 -13.07
CA MET A 195 -10.44 -10.45 -13.14
C MET A 195 -10.32 -11.37 -11.91
N MET A 196 -10.89 -10.98 -10.76
CA MET A 196 -10.85 -11.77 -9.53
C MET A 196 -12.12 -12.59 -9.28
N GLN A 197 -12.02 -13.58 -8.39
CA GLN A 197 -13.21 -14.27 -7.89
C GLN A 197 -14.10 -13.28 -7.12
N LYS A 198 -15.41 -13.37 -7.33
CA LYS A 198 -16.38 -12.40 -6.82
C LYS A 198 -16.35 -12.26 -5.29
N GLN A 199 -16.05 -13.33 -4.56
CA GLN A 199 -15.92 -13.31 -3.09
C GLN A 199 -14.63 -12.61 -2.64
N GLU A 200 -13.50 -12.94 -3.25
CA GLU A 200 -12.18 -12.35 -2.96
C GLU A 200 -12.20 -10.82 -3.13
N PHE A 201 -12.73 -10.34 -4.26
CA PHE A 201 -12.89 -8.91 -4.54
C PHE A 201 -13.79 -8.18 -3.52
N VAL A 202 -14.87 -8.83 -3.08
CA VAL A 202 -15.80 -8.25 -2.10
C VAL A 202 -15.15 -8.13 -0.72
N GLU A 203 -14.34 -9.11 -0.33
CA GLU A 203 -13.60 -9.13 0.93
C GLU A 203 -12.42 -8.15 0.92
N GLN A 204 -11.62 -8.10 -0.16
CA GLN A 204 -10.57 -7.07 -0.33
C GLN A 204 -11.16 -5.66 -0.21
N ARG A 205 -12.30 -5.39 -0.87
CA ARG A 205 -13.00 -4.12 -0.72
C ARG A 205 -13.49 -3.88 0.72
N ARG A 206 -13.96 -4.90 1.44
CA ARG A 206 -14.36 -4.78 2.85
C ARG A 206 -13.16 -4.35 3.71
N VAL A 207 -12.02 -5.02 3.56
CA VAL A 207 -10.75 -4.69 4.25
C VAL A 207 -10.31 -3.26 3.92
N ALA A 208 -10.31 -2.86 2.65
CA ALA A 208 -9.89 -1.54 2.22
C ALA A 208 -10.82 -0.42 2.75
N LEU A 209 -12.13 -0.67 2.78
CA LEU A 209 -13.11 0.23 3.41
C LEU A 209 -12.90 0.36 4.93
N GLU A 210 -12.59 -0.74 5.61
CA GLU A 210 -12.27 -0.73 7.05
C GLU A 210 -10.98 0.06 7.35
N LYS A 211 -9.91 -0.19 6.58
CA LYS A 211 -8.62 0.53 6.69
C LYS A 211 -8.83 2.03 6.47
N TYR A 212 -9.63 2.41 5.47
CA TYR A 212 -9.98 3.81 5.19
C TYR A 212 -10.74 4.50 6.32
N LEU A 213 -11.87 3.91 6.76
CA LEU A 213 -12.71 4.52 7.79
C LEU A 213 -11.99 4.61 9.14
N ARG A 214 -11.13 3.63 9.48
CA ARG A 214 -10.24 3.74 10.65
C ARG A 214 -9.26 4.89 10.54
N LYS A 215 -8.62 5.10 9.38
CA LYS A 215 -7.73 6.26 9.17
C LYS A 215 -8.49 7.59 9.34
N LEU A 216 -9.74 7.71 8.88
CA LEU A 216 -10.58 8.89 9.13
C LEU A 216 -10.87 9.09 10.63
N ALA A 217 -11.14 8.00 11.36
CA ALA A 217 -11.45 8.03 12.79
C ALA A 217 -10.25 8.33 13.69
N LEU A 218 -9.02 8.10 13.21
CA LEU A 218 -7.79 8.49 13.88
C LEU A 218 -7.44 9.97 13.65
N HIS A 219 -7.76 10.53 12.47
CA HIS A 219 -7.42 11.92 12.13
C HIS A 219 -8.10 12.91 13.12
N PRO A 220 -7.32 13.77 13.84
CA PRO A 220 -7.84 14.56 14.97
C PRO A 220 -9.06 15.45 14.68
N VAL A 221 -9.13 16.04 13.48
CA VAL A 221 -10.21 16.91 13.02
C VAL A 221 -11.34 16.09 12.38
N ILE A 222 -11.02 15.22 11.41
CA ILE A 222 -12.04 14.48 10.63
C ILE A 222 -12.86 13.52 11.50
N ARG A 223 -12.29 12.96 12.57
CA ARG A 223 -13.04 12.13 13.53
C ARG A 223 -14.19 12.85 14.23
N LYS A 224 -14.15 14.19 14.29
CA LYS A 224 -15.20 15.08 14.84
C LYS A 224 -16.03 15.79 13.75
N SER A 225 -15.84 15.43 12.47
CA SER A 225 -16.58 16.04 11.35
C SER A 225 -18.06 15.67 11.34
N GLU A 226 -18.92 16.60 10.90
CA GLU A 226 -20.34 16.33 10.78
C GLU A 226 -20.63 15.37 9.61
N GLU A 227 -19.81 15.43 8.56
CA GLU A 227 -19.84 14.57 7.38
C GLU A 227 -19.64 13.10 7.76
N LEU A 228 -18.61 12.79 8.56
CA LEU A 228 -18.37 11.44 9.05
C LEU A 228 -19.48 11.01 10.00
N ARG A 229 -19.91 11.87 10.94
CA ARG A 229 -21.01 11.58 11.87
C ARG A 229 -22.30 11.23 11.14
N MET A 230 -22.74 12.05 10.19
CA MET A 230 -23.90 11.77 9.34
C MET A 230 -23.72 10.46 8.56
N PHE A 231 -22.53 10.20 8.02
CA PHE A 231 -22.24 8.95 7.31
C PHE A 231 -22.31 7.71 8.22
N LEU A 232 -21.99 7.83 9.51
CA LEU A 232 -22.08 6.72 10.46
C LEU A 232 -23.49 6.56 11.06
N GLU A 233 -24.24 7.64 11.32
CA GLU A 233 -25.53 7.57 12.04
C GLU A 233 -26.76 7.45 11.12
N ALA A 234 -26.75 8.05 9.93
CA ALA A 234 -27.99 8.28 9.16
C ALA A 234 -28.62 6.97 8.63
N LYS A 235 -29.87 6.69 8.99
CA LYS A 235 -30.61 5.53 8.48
C LYS A 235 -31.23 5.84 7.12
N GLY A 236 -31.00 4.99 6.12
CA GLY A 236 -31.54 5.12 4.77
C GLY A 236 -30.58 5.78 3.76
N SER A 237 -31.14 6.32 2.66
CA SER A 237 -30.36 7.00 1.63
C SER A 237 -29.79 8.30 2.18
N LEU A 238 -28.47 8.41 2.17
CA LEU A 238 -27.76 9.59 2.64
C LEU A 238 -28.14 10.83 1.80
N PRO A 239 -28.54 11.96 2.42
CA PRO A 239 -28.72 13.25 1.74
C PRO A 239 -27.36 13.93 1.48
N LEU A 240 -26.34 13.14 1.10
CA LEU A 240 -25.08 13.65 0.58
C LEU A 240 -25.38 14.20 -0.83
N VAL A 241 -25.84 15.46 -0.87
CA VAL A 241 -26.02 16.25 -2.10
C VAL A 241 -24.81 16.04 -2.99
N ARG A 242 -25.07 15.70 -4.27
CA ARG A 242 -24.02 15.53 -5.27
C ARG A 242 -23.28 16.85 -5.43
N SER A 243 -22.09 16.93 -4.86
CA SER A 243 -21.13 17.94 -5.25
C SER A 243 -20.86 17.75 -6.74
N THR A 244 -20.92 18.83 -7.51
CA THR A 244 -20.62 18.83 -8.94
C THR A 244 -19.21 18.31 -9.17
N ASP A 245 -19.04 17.42 -10.16
CA ASP A 245 -17.80 16.68 -10.43
C ASP A 245 -16.55 17.54 -10.25
N VAL A 246 -15.55 17.02 -9.52
CA VAL A 246 -14.28 17.72 -9.25
C VAL A 246 -13.59 18.15 -10.55
N ALA A 247 -13.72 17.36 -11.62
CA ALA A 247 -13.26 17.69 -12.97
C ALA A 247 -13.93 18.96 -13.55
N SER A 248 -15.19 19.23 -13.20
CA SER A 248 -15.89 20.47 -13.56
C SER A 248 -15.34 21.66 -12.77
N ARG A 249 -14.97 21.48 -11.49
CA ARG A 249 -14.44 22.57 -10.63
C ARG A 249 -13.01 22.98 -10.98
N MET A 250 -12.17 22.04 -11.41
CA MET A 250 -10.86 22.36 -11.99
C MET A 250 -10.96 23.21 -13.27
N LEU A 251 -12.12 23.25 -13.93
CA LEU A 251 -12.42 24.12 -15.06
C LEU A 251 -13.22 25.39 -14.66
N ASP A 252 -14.10 25.32 -13.65
CA ASP A 252 -14.90 26.45 -13.16
C ASP A 252 -14.09 27.46 -12.30
N GLY A 253 -12.90 27.04 -11.84
CA GLY A 253 -11.87 27.95 -11.33
C GLY A 253 -11.32 28.92 -12.39
N ALA A 254 -11.58 28.67 -13.68
CA ALA A 254 -11.45 29.68 -14.72
C ALA A 254 -12.76 30.49 -14.80
N VAL A 255 -12.72 31.72 -14.27
CA VAL A 255 -13.76 32.75 -14.37
C VAL A 255 -14.44 32.73 -15.74
N LYS A 256 -15.78 32.75 -15.78
CA LYS A 256 -16.62 32.74 -17.00
C LYS A 256 -16.04 33.56 -18.18
N LEU A 257 -15.27 32.90 -19.04
CA LEU A 257 -14.77 33.49 -20.29
C LEU A 257 -15.88 33.49 -21.36
N PRO A 258 -16.07 34.58 -22.12
CA PRO A 258 -16.95 34.58 -23.29
C PRO A 258 -16.50 33.53 -24.33
N ARG A 259 -17.37 32.56 -24.64
CA ARG A 259 -17.10 31.40 -25.51
C ARG A 259 -17.03 31.73 -27.01
N GLN A 260 -16.17 32.67 -27.43
CA GLN A 260 -16.09 33.10 -28.84
C GLN A 260 -14.65 33.19 -29.42
N LEU A 261 -13.64 32.57 -28.80
CA LEU A 261 -12.23 32.74 -29.25
C LEU A 261 -11.37 31.49 -29.46
N PHE A 262 -11.86 30.26 -29.24
CA PHE A 262 -11.10 29.04 -29.56
C PHE A 262 -11.97 27.97 -30.24
N GLY A 263 -11.40 27.35 -31.27
CA GLY A 263 -12.08 26.43 -32.20
C GLY A 263 -12.12 24.97 -31.76
N GLU A 264 -12.57 24.11 -32.68
CA GLU A 264 -12.93 22.70 -32.48
C GLU A 264 -11.79 21.77 -32.01
N PRO A 265 -12.13 20.64 -31.34
CA PRO A 265 -11.16 19.65 -30.86
C PRO A 265 -10.86 18.55 -31.90
N THR A 266 -9.70 17.91 -31.79
CA THR A 266 -9.37 16.68 -32.54
C THR A 266 -8.99 15.50 -31.64
N ALA A 267 -9.51 14.34 -32.04
CA ALA A 267 -9.05 12.98 -31.75
C ALA A 267 -8.93 12.49 -30.29
N ALA A 268 -9.77 11.50 -29.96
CA ALA A 268 -9.53 10.56 -28.87
C ALA A 268 -8.38 9.60 -29.22
N VAL A 269 -7.74 9.03 -28.20
CA VAL A 269 -6.85 7.86 -28.34
C VAL A 269 -7.36 6.75 -27.42
N ASP A 270 -7.61 5.60 -28.03
CA ASP A 270 -8.05 4.36 -27.37
C ASP A 270 -6.83 3.59 -26.83
N LEU A 271 -7.00 2.88 -25.71
CA LEU A 271 -5.91 2.17 -25.02
C LEU A 271 -6.39 0.81 -24.47
N GLN A 272 -6.79 -0.07 -25.39
CA GLN A 272 -6.79 -1.51 -25.15
C GLN A 272 -5.38 -2.08 -25.40
N GLU A 273 -4.59 -2.30 -24.33
CA GLU A 273 -3.75 -3.50 -24.21
C GLU A 273 -3.12 -3.64 -22.81
N VAL A 274 -2.57 -4.84 -22.55
CA VAL A 274 -1.90 -5.34 -21.33
C VAL A 274 -2.81 -6.03 -20.30
N ALA A 275 -3.06 -7.32 -20.57
CA ALA A 275 -3.60 -8.27 -19.59
C ALA A 275 -2.55 -9.35 -19.28
N LYS A 276 -2.24 -9.57 -17.98
CA LYS A 276 -1.81 -10.86 -17.39
C LYS A 276 -1.78 -10.81 -15.84
N PRO A 277 -2.15 -11.89 -15.14
CA PRO A 277 -2.45 -11.86 -13.70
C PRO A 277 -1.26 -12.26 -12.81
N ALA A 278 -1.23 -11.79 -11.56
CA ALA A 278 -0.40 -12.32 -10.47
C ALA A 278 -0.90 -11.81 -9.10
N LYS A 279 -0.74 -12.63 -8.07
CA LYS A 279 -1.14 -12.40 -6.68
C LYS A 279 -0.16 -11.45 -5.96
N GLY A 280 -0.63 -10.74 -4.93
CA GLY A 280 0.18 -10.13 -3.85
C GLY A 280 1.24 -9.10 -4.28
N GLY A 281 0.98 -7.80 -4.04
CA GLY A 281 1.97 -6.71 -4.26
C GLY A 281 1.56 -5.66 -5.32
N ARG A 282 0.43 -5.83 -6.01
CA ARG A 282 0.06 -4.98 -7.16
C ARG A 282 -0.48 -3.58 -6.84
N ASP A 283 -0.83 -3.26 -5.60
CA ASP A 283 -1.24 -1.89 -5.24
C ASP A 283 -0.08 -0.89 -5.28
N LEU A 284 1.18 -1.34 -5.15
CA LEU A 284 2.32 -0.42 -5.05
C LEU A 284 2.68 0.22 -6.38
N LEU A 285 2.89 -0.57 -7.44
CA LEU A 285 3.09 -0.04 -8.80
C LEU A 285 1.96 0.91 -9.25
N ARG A 286 0.77 0.74 -8.67
CA ARG A 286 -0.38 1.60 -8.90
C ARG A 286 -0.30 2.89 -8.08
N ILE A 287 -0.08 2.83 -6.77
CA ILE A 287 0.15 4.01 -5.91
C ILE A 287 1.31 4.83 -6.47
N PHE A 288 2.42 4.20 -6.86
CA PHE A 288 3.55 4.82 -7.57
C PHE A 288 3.13 5.50 -8.87
N LYS A 289 2.28 4.86 -9.68
CA LYS A 289 1.78 5.44 -10.93
C LYS A 289 0.88 6.65 -10.67
N GLU A 290 -0.01 6.57 -9.69
CA GLU A 290 -0.92 7.66 -9.31
C GLU A 290 -0.16 8.82 -8.64
N LEU A 291 0.86 8.52 -7.85
CA LEU A 291 1.77 9.48 -7.24
C LEU A 291 2.58 10.21 -8.31
N LYS A 292 3.27 9.47 -9.19
CA LYS A 292 3.97 10.02 -10.36
C LYS A 292 3.05 10.79 -11.31
N GLN A 293 1.80 10.35 -11.45
CA GLN A 293 0.79 11.06 -12.26
C GLN A 293 0.31 12.34 -11.57
N SER A 294 0.17 12.34 -10.23
CA SER A 294 -0.16 13.54 -9.44
C SER A 294 0.93 14.62 -9.56
N MET A 295 2.21 14.22 -9.56
CA MET A 295 3.34 15.13 -9.81
C MET A 295 3.37 15.67 -11.25
N SER A 296 3.02 14.85 -12.24
CA SER A 296 3.10 15.24 -13.67
C SER A 296 1.96 16.13 -14.15
N ASN A 297 0.81 16.13 -13.46
CA ASN A 297 -0.38 16.88 -13.86
C ASN A 297 -0.24 18.41 -13.66
N ASP A 298 0.78 18.88 -12.94
CA ASP A 298 1.04 20.32 -12.75
C ASP A 298 1.76 20.98 -13.95
N TRP A 299 2.17 20.24 -14.99
CA TRP A 299 3.05 20.78 -16.05
C TRP A 299 2.46 20.82 -17.49
N VAL A 300 1.23 20.35 -17.74
CA VAL A 300 0.67 20.28 -19.12
C VAL A 300 -0.61 21.13 -19.27
N GLY A 301 -0.42 22.45 -19.35
CA GLY A 301 -1.46 23.42 -19.66
C GLY A 301 -1.11 24.80 -19.12
N ALA A 302 -1.24 25.85 -19.94
CA ALA A 302 -0.80 27.20 -19.61
C ALA A 302 -1.69 27.89 -18.54
N LYS A 303 -1.56 27.47 -17.28
CA LYS A 303 -2.03 28.24 -16.11
C LYS A 303 -1.15 29.49 -15.94
N PRO A 304 -1.70 30.60 -15.42
CA PRO A 304 -0.89 31.71 -14.92
C PRO A 304 0.12 31.20 -13.90
N MET A 305 1.37 31.67 -13.97
CA MET A 305 2.44 31.20 -13.09
C MET A 305 2.13 31.61 -11.65
N VAL A 306 1.70 30.66 -10.82
CA VAL A 306 1.40 30.89 -9.40
C VAL A 306 2.72 31.12 -8.66
N VAL A 307 2.95 32.35 -8.23
CA VAL A 307 4.14 32.70 -7.44
C VAL A 307 3.81 32.51 -5.97
N GLU A 308 4.26 31.41 -5.37
CA GLU A 308 4.22 31.21 -3.92
C GLU A 308 5.44 31.92 -3.29
N GLU A 309 5.18 32.82 -2.35
CA GLU A 309 6.21 33.65 -1.69
C GLU A 309 6.59 33.08 -0.31
N ASP A 310 5.81 32.13 0.20
CA ASP A 310 6.01 31.48 1.49
C ASP A 310 7.22 30.51 1.45
N LYS A 311 8.39 31.05 1.76
CA LYS A 311 9.66 30.29 1.77
C LYS A 311 9.64 29.10 2.72
N GLU A 312 9.03 29.24 3.90
CA GLU A 312 8.96 28.14 4.87
C GLU A 312 8.12 26.97 4.33
N PHE A 313 7.00 27.28 3.67
CA PHE A 313 6.21 26.28 2.96
C PHE A 313 6.98 25.64 1.81
N LEU A 314 7.71 26.41 0.99
CA LEU A 314 8.50 25.88 -0.11
C LEU A 314 9.61 24.93 0.37
N GLU A 315 10.36 25.32 1.41
CA GLU A 315 11.38 24.45 2.03
C GLU A 315 10.78 23.16 2.61
N LYS A 316 9.60 23.25 3.25
CA LYS A 316 8.89 22.07 3.77
C LYS A 316 8.34 21.18 2.65
N LYS A 317 7.88 21.77 1.54
CA LYS A 317 7.41 21.03 0.34
C LYS A 317 8.57 20.29 -0.33
N GLU A 318 9.72 20.94 -0.53
CA GLU A 318 10.92 20.32 -1.12
C GLU A 318 11.40 19.13 -0.28
N LYS A 319 11.55 19.31 1.05
CA LYS A 319 11.89 18.23 1.97
C LYS A 319 10.91 17.05 1.92
N LEU A 320 9.61 17.32 1.74
CA LEU A 320 8.62 16.25 1.60
C LEU A 320 8.70 15.52 0.25
N MET A 321 9.07 16.20 -0.83
CA MET A 321 9.33 15.54 -2.12
C MET A 321 10.56 14.62 -2.04
N ASP A 322 11.61 15.03 -1.30
CA ASP A 322 12.76 14.17 -1.03
C ASP A 322 12.38 12.95 -0.16
N ILE A 323 11.56 13.15 0.87
CA ILE A 323 11.03 12.07 1.72
C ILE A 323 10.13 11.13 0.92
N GLU A 324 9.29 11.65 0.02
CA GLU A 324 8.41 10.86 -0.86
C GLU A 324 9.24 9.94 -1.78
N GLN A 325 10.32 10.47 -2.38
CA GLN A 325 11.24 9.69 -3.22
C GLN A 325 12.02 8.65 -2.40
N GLN A 326 12.50 9.00 -1.20
CA GLN A 326 13.18 8.05 -0.32
C GLN A 326 12.23 6.93 0.16
N LEU A 327 10.97 7.27 0.47
CA LEU A 327 9.94 6.33 0.88
C LEU A 327 9.59 5.35 -0.23
N ILE A 328 9.51 5.85 -1.47
CA ILE A 328 9.44 5.05 -2.70
C ILE A 328 10.59 4.03 -2.76
N ASP A 329 11.84 4.49 -2.64
CA ASP A 329 13.01 3.64 -2.82
C ASP A 329 13.17 2.60 -1.70
N VAL A 330 12.84 2.98 -0.45
CA VAL A 330 12.80 2.08 0.71
C VAL A 330 11.66 1.06 0.60
N SER A 331 10.50 1.43 0.05
CA SER A 331 9.40 0.51 -0.22
C SER A 331 9.80 -0.59 -1.21
N LEU A 332 10.51 -0.24 -2.29
CA LEU A 332 11.01 -1.22 -3.27
C LEU A 332 12.08 -2.16 -2.67
N GLN A 333 12.94 -1.64 -1.78
CA GLN A 333 13.90 -2.46 -1.05
C GLN A 333 13.22 -3.39 -0.04
N ALA A 334 12.15 -2.94 0.61
CA ALA A 334 11.32 -3.74 1.50
C ALA A 334 10.64 -4.92 0.77
N GLU A 335 10.07 -4.68 -0.42
CA GLU A 335 9.53 -5.76 -1.28
C GLU A 335 10.61 -6.79 -1.64
N SER A 336 11.80 -6.32 -2.03
CA SER A 336 12.94 -7.19 -2.39
C SER A 336 13.40 -8.05 -1.20
N LEU A 337 13.45 -7.47 0.00
CA LEU A 337 13.77 -8.18 1.24
C LEU A 337 12.73 -9.25 1.60
N VAL A 338 11.44 -8.92 1.53
CA VAL A 338 10.31 -9.85 1.75
C VAL A 338 10.41 -11.03 0.78
N LYS A 339 10.70 -10.76 -0.50
CA LYS A 339 10.90 -11.80 -1.49
C LYS A 339 12.11 -12.68 -1.16
N ALA A 340 13.27 -12.09 -0.85
CA ALA A 340 14.46 -12.86 -0.48
C ALA A 340 14.23 -13.76 0.75
N GLN A 341 13.50 -13.28 1.77
CA GLN A 341 13.11 -14.07 2.94
C GLN A 341 12.16 -15.23 2.58
N GLN A 342 11.25 -15.02 1.63
CA GLN A 342 10.41 -16.09 1.09
C GLN A 342 11.25 -17.14 0.34
N ASP A 343 12.09 -16.70 -0.61
CA ASP A 343 12.90 -17.57 -1.47
C ASP A 343 13.86 -18.46 -0.64
N ILE A 344 14.47 -17.91 0.42
CA ILE A 344 15.27 -18.66 1.40
C ILE A 344 14.40 -19.69 2.15
N GLY A 345 13.21 -19.29 2.62
CA GLY A 345 12.29 -20.19 3.32
C GLY A 345 11.80 -21.35 2.45
N GLU A 346 11.55 -21.11 1.16
CA GLU A 346 11.16 -22.13 0.19
C GLU A 346 12.33 -23.07 -0.11
N THR A 347 13.50 -22.55 -0.46
CA THR A 347 14.73 -23.32 -0.76
C THR A 347 15.14 -24.21 0.43
N MET A 348 15.09 -23.68 1.65
CA MET A 348 15.38 -24.44 2.86
C MET A 348 14.35 -25.57 3.11
N GLY A 349 13.11 -25.39 2.67
CA GLY A 349 12.07 -26.41 2.72
C GLY A 349 12.32 -27.54 1.71
N GLU A 350 12.70 -27.18 0.48
CA GLU A 350 13.08 -28.15 -0.56
C GLU A 350 14.31 -28.95 -0.18
N LEU A 351 15.34 -28.30 0.38
CA LEU A 351 16.54 -28.95 0.91
C LEU A 351 16.18 -29.97 2.01
N GLY A 352 15.32 -29.57 2.96
CA GLY A 352 14.83 -30.48 3.99
C GLY A 352 14.08 -31.68 3.41
N LEU A 353 13.20 -31.47 2.42
CA LEU A 353 12.48 -32.56 1.75
C LEU A 353 13.41 -33.49 0.93
N ALA A 354 14.49 -32.96 0.35
CA ALA A 354 15.52 -33.77 -0.30
C ALA A 354 16.23 -34.68 0.70
N PHE A 355 16.62 -34.15 1.87
CA PHE A 355 17.23 -34.95 2.93
C PHE A 355 16.26 -35.95 3.58
N VAL A 356 14.95 -35.67 3.68
CA VAL A 356 13.95 -36.68 4.08
C VAL A 356 13.94 -37.86 3.12
N LYS A 357 13.97 -37.60 1.80
CA LYS A 357 14.00 -38.66 0.77
C LYS A 357 15.29 -39.47 0.84
N LEU A 358 16.45 -38.80 1.00
CA LEU A 358 17.75 -39.45 1.12
C LEU A 358 17.82 -40.32 2.38
N SER A 359 17.48 -39.77 3.54
CA SER A 359 17.43 -40.50 4.82
C SER A 359 16.52 -41.73 4.75
N LYS A 360 15.36 -41.62 4.09
CA LYS A 360 14.48 -42.78 3.87
C LYS A 360 15.16 -43.87 3.05
N PHE A 361 15.75 -43.52 1.91
CA PHE A 361 16.47 -44.47 1.06
C PHE A 361 17.68 -45.10 1.78
N GLU A 362 18.49 -44.31 2.47
CA GLU A 362 19.62 -44.80 3.27
C GLU A 362 19.16 -45.72 4.41
N THR A 363 17.99 -45.48 5.01
CA THR A 363 17.41 -46.36 6.05
C THR A 363 16.93 -47.69 5.47
N GLU A 364 16.30 -47.67 4.29
CA GLU A 364 15.79 -48.87 3.61
C GLU A 364 16.94 -49.79 3.14
N GLU A 365 18.05 -49.20 2.67
CA GLU A 365 19.25 -49.92 2.21
C GLU A 365 20.31 -50.18 3.30
N ALA A 366 20.06 -49.81 4.57
CA ALA A 366 21.04 -49.93 5.64
C ALA A 366 21.28 -51.37 6.12
N ILE A 367 22.41 -51.95 5.69
CA ILE A 367 22.89 -53.27 6.14
C ILE A 367 23.65 -53.13 7.47
N PHE A 368 24.56 -52.17 7.56
CA PHE A 368 25.46 -51.96 8.70
C PHE A 368 24.95 -50.88 9.66
N GLU A 369 25.33 -50.98 10.93
CA GLU A 369 24.87 -50.03 11.96
C GLU A 369 25.35 -48.59 11.71
N SER A 370 26.57 -48.42 11.20
CA SER A 370 27.09 -47.12 10.77
C SER A 370 26.28 -46.44 9.66
N GLN A 371 25.58 -47.22 8.82
CA GLN A 371 24.66 -46.69 7.80
C GLN A 371 23.36 -46.22 8.44
N ARG A 372 22.85 -46.94 9.45
CA ARG A 372 21.64 -46.54 10.21
C ARG A 372 21.86 -45.26 11.00
N VAL A 373 23.02 -45.13 11.65
CA VAL A 373 23.41 -43.90 12.37
C VAL A 373 23.45 -42.72 11.40
N ARG A 374 24.15 -42.83 10.27
CA ARG A 374 24.17 -41.78 9.24
C ARG A 374 22.78 -41.41 8.74
N ALA A 375 21.93 -42.40 8.45
CA ALA A 375 20.58 -42.15 7.97
C ALA A 375 19.71 -41.42 9.01
N ALA A 376 19.94 -41.67 10.31
CA ALA A 376 19.31 -40.94 11.41
C ALA A 376 19.85 -39.51 11.54
N ASP A 377 21.15 -39.28 11.45
CA ASP A 377 21.74 -37.94 11.45
C ASP A 377 21.23 -37.11 10.25
N MET A 378 21.12 -37.74 9.08
CA MET A 378 20.54 -37.15 7.88
C MET A 378 19.06 -36.76 8.08
N LYS A 379 18.30 -37.55 8.86
CA LYS A 379 16.92 -37.23 9.26
C LYS A 379 16.86 -36.01 10.18
N ASN A 380 17.83 -35.86 11.09
CA ASN A 380 17.90 -34.72 11.99
C ASN A 380 18.26 -33.44 11.21
N LEU A 381 19.21 -33.51 10.26
CA LEU A 381 19.50 -32.44 9.31
C LEU A 381 18.26 -32.03 8.50
N ALA A 382 17.53 -33.01 7.95
CA ALA A 382 16.28 -32.76 7.24
C ALA A 382 15.26 -32.02 8.13
N THR A 383 15.15 -32.43 9.40
CA THR A 383 14.23 -31.83 10.38
C THR A 383 14.64 -30.40 10.74
N ALA A 384 15.93 -30.12 10.92
CA ALA A 384 16.46 -28.78 11.19
C ALA A 384 16.23 -27.82 10.00
N ALA A 385 16.40 -28.31 8.76
CA ALA A 385 16.10 -27.56 7.55
C ALA A 385 14.60 -27.25 7.43
N VAL A 386 13.70 -28.25 7.54
CA VAL A 386 12.23 -28.03 7.51
C VAL A 386 11.79 -27.09 8.64
N LYS A 387 12.38 -27.17 9.83
CA LYS A 387 12.11 -26.25 10.95
C LYS A 387 12.55 -24.82 10.62
N SER A 388 13.73 -24.64 10.04
CA SER A 388 14.24 -23.34 9.60
C SER A 388 13.36 -22.72 8.50
N SER A 389 12.91 -23.52 7.53
CA SER A 389 11.93 -23.11 6.51
C SER A 389 10.65 -22.56 7.13
N ARG A 390 10.06 -23.26 8.12
CA ARG A 390 8.87 -22.78 8.85
C ARG A 390 9.12 -21.46 9.59
N LEU A 391 10.29 -21.31 10.22
CA LEU A 391 10.68 -20.07 10.89
C LEU A 391 10.84 -18.90 9.91
N TYR A 392 11.42 -19.12 8.72
CA TYR A 392 11.51 -18.10 7.68
C TYR A 392 10.14 -17.66 7.14
N ARG A 393 9.20 -18.60 6.98
CA ARG A 393 7.84 -18.27 6.50
C ARG A 393 7.05 -17.43 7.51
N GLU A 394 7.18 -17.73 8.80
CA GLU A 394 6.58 -16.91 9.86
C GLU A 394 7.29 -15.55 9.98
N LEU A 395 8.63 -15.52 9.97
CA LEU A 395 9.40 -14.27 9.96
C LEU A 395 8.96 -13.37 8.81
N ASN A 396 8.82 -13.90 7.59
CA ASN A 396 8.39 -13.14 6.43
C ASN A 396 6.98 -12.56 6.60
N SER A 397 6.03 -13.32 7.19
CA SER A 397 4.70 -12.80 7.55
C SER A 397 4.78 -11.60 8.49
N GLN A 398 5.70 -11.63 9.45
CA GLN A 398 5.92 -10.52 10.38
C GLN A 398 6.66 -9.34 9.72
N THR A 399 7.64 -9.60 8.85
CA THR A 399 8.32 -8.58 8.04
C THR A 399 7.30 -7.79 7.20
N VAL A 400 6.40 -8.48 6.48
CA VAL A 400 5.33 -7.83 5.70
C VAL A 400 4.44 -6.94 6.57
N LYS A 401 4.04 -7.40 7.77
CA LYS A 401 3.18 -6.61 8.68
C LYS A 401 3.84 -5.30 9.13
N HIS A 402 5.14 -5.33 9.44
CA HIS A 402 5.87 -4.12 9.83
C HIS A 402 6.05 -3.18 8.64
N LEU A 403 6.50 -3.72 7.50
CA LEU A 403 6.84 -2.91 6.32
C LEU A 403 5.61 -2.36 5.57
N ASP A 404 4.39 -2.86 5.83
CA ASP A 404 3.14 -2.23 5.32
C ASP A 404 2.98 -0.76 5.76
N LYS A 405 3.67 -0.34 6.83
CA LYS A 405 3.68 1.06 7.25
C LYS A 405 4.30 2.00 6.20
N LEU A 406 5.26 1.51 5.40
CA LEU A 406 5.83 2.28 4.28
C LEU A 406 4.75 2.60 3.23
N HIS A 407 3.95 1.60 2.87
CA HIS A 407 2.84 1.72 1.92
C HIS A 407 1.75 2.65 2.45
N ASP A 408 1.50 2.61 3.77
CA ASP A 408 0.57 3.52 4.42
C ASP A 408 0.99 4.98 4.28
N TYR A 409 2.28 5.30 4.37
CA TYR A 409 2.78 6.66 4.15
C TYR A 409 2.83 7.06 2.68
N LEU A 410 3.07 6.14 1.73
CA LEU A 410 2.90 6.44 0.30
C LEU A 410 1.46 6.90 0.00
N GLY A 411 0.47 6.26 0.63
CA GLY A 411 -0.93 6.69 0.58
C GLY A 411 -1.22 8.03 1.29
N VAL A 412 -0.38 8.45 2.25
CA VAL A 412 -0.45 9.77 2.89
C VAL A 412 0.17 10.85 2.00
N MET A 413 1.26 10.57 1.27
CA MET A 413 1.85 11.54 0.33
C MET A 413 0.85 11.97 -0.76
N LEU A 414 -0.02 11.07 -1.22
CA LEU A 414 -1.14 11.44 -2.11
C LEU A 414 -2.09 12.48 -1.48
N ALA A 415 -2.37 12.37 -0.18
CA ALA A 415 -3.19 13.34 0.56
C ALA A 415 -2.48 14.69 0.77
N VAL A 416 -1.16 14.65 1.04
CA VAL A 416 -0.30 15.84 1.11
C VAL A 416 -0.32 16.60 -0.22
N ASN A 417 -0.11 15.90 -1.34
CA ASN A 417 -0.13 16.49 -2.68
C ASN A 417 -1.51 17.07 -3.04
N GLY A 418 -2.60 16.43 -2.63
CA GLY A 418 -3.95 17.00 -2.71
C GLY A 418 -4.11 18.31 -1.94
N ALA A 419 -3.67 18.33 -0.67
CA ALA A 419 -3.73 19.51 0.20
C ALA A 419 -2.83 20.67 -0.27
N PHE A 420 -1.71 20.38 -0.93
CA PHE A 420 -0.85 21.39 -1.58
C PHE A 420 -1.47 21.93 -2.88
N SER A 421 -2.17 21.09 -3.65
CA SER A 421 -2.93 21.53 -4.83
C SER A 421 -4.08 22.47 -4.43
N ASP A 422 -4.76 22.17 -3.31
CA ASP A 422 -5.76 23.04 -2.69
C ASP A 422 -5.23 24.44 -2.39
N ARG A 423 -4.04 24.50 -1.77
CA ARG A 423 -3.32 25.75 -1.46
C ARG A 423 -2.96 26.52 -2.71
N ALA A 424 -2.38 25.86 -3.72
CA ALA A 424 -2.03 26.48 -4.99
C ALA A 424 -3.26 27.04 -5.72
N SER A 425 -4.39 26.33 -5.68
CA SER A 425 -5.65 26.81 -6.27
C SER A 425 -6.25 28.00 -5.52
N ALA A 426 -6.11 28.04 -4.18
CA ALA A 426 -6.55 29.20 -3.39
C ALA A 426 -5.64 30.43 -3.64
N LEU A 427 -4.33 30.24 -3.71
CA LEU A 427 -3.36 31.30 -4.04
C LEU A 427 -3.60 31.87 -5.44
N LEU A 428 -3.80 31.01 -6.46
CA LEU A 428 -4.17 31.45 -7.81
C LEU A 428 -5.42 32.33 -7.79
N THR A 429 -6.44 31.95 -7.03
CA THR A 429 -7.67 32.74 -6.88
C THR A 429 -7.39 34.14 -6.31
N VAL A 430 -6.56 34.23 -5.26
CA VAL A 430 -6.13 35.52 -4.67
C VAL A 430 -5.35 36.37 -5.67
N GLN A 431 -4.44 35.77 -6.43
CA GLN A 431 -3.61 36.46 -7.43
C GLN A 431 -4.44 36.96 -8.62
N THR A 432 -5.37 36.16 -9.15
CA THR A 432 -6.30 36.57 -10.20
C THR A 432 -7.16 37.74 -9.74
N LEU A 433 -7.82 37.65 -8.59
CA LEU A 433 -8.66 38.74 -8.07
C LEU A 433 -7.86 40.02 -7.79
N SER A 434 -6.60 39.91 -7.35
CA SER A 434 -5.72 41.06 -7.14
C SER A 434 -5.32 41.72 -8.46
N SER A 435 -5.01 40.93 -9.49
CA SER A 435 -4.74 41.42 -10.84
C SER A 435 -5.96 42.12 -11.45
N ASP A 436 -7.14 41.49 -11.40
CA ASP A 436 -8.40 42.04 -11.90
C ASP A 436 -8.71 43.39 -11.24
N LEU A 437 -8.55 43.47 -9.92
CA LEU A 437 -8.77 44.68 -9.14
C LEU A 437 -7.83 45.82 -9.55
N SER A 438 -6.53 45.52 -9.72
CA SER A 438 -5.56 46.50 -10.23
C SER A 438 -5.91 47.00 -11.65
N SER A 439 -6.46 46.12 -12.50
CA SER A 439 -6.89 46.46 -13.86
C SER A 439 -8.12 47.39 -13.86
N LEU A 440 -9.06 47.14 -12.95
CA LEU A 440 -10.26 47.97 -12.75
C LEU A 440 -9.89 49.36 -12.20
N GLN A 441 -9.01 49.43 -11.20
CA GLN A 441 -8.47 50.69 -10.67
C GLN A 441 -7.77 51.51 -11.77
N THR A 442 -6.88 50.88 -12.54
CA THR A 442 -6.20 51.51 -13.68
C THR A 442 -7.19 52.01 -14.75
N ARG A 443 -8.31 51.31 -14.95
CA ARG A 443 -9.37 51.72 -15.89
C ARG A 443 -10.17 52.90 -15.37
N ILE A 444 -10.45 52.96 -14.07
CA ILE A 444 -11.09 54.11 -13.41
C ILE A 444 -10.20 55.34 -13.54
N GLU A 445 -8.92 55.26 -13.17
CA GLU A 445 -7.96 56.38 -13.26
C GLU A 445 -7.89 56.95 -14.68
N LYS A 446 -7.76 56.09 -15.69
CA LYS A 446 -7.75 56.50 -17.11
C LYS A 446 -9.04 57.22 -17.52
N LEU A 447 -10.20 56.79 -17.03
CA LEU A 447 -11.49 57.44 -17.29
C LEU A 447 -11.64 58.77 -16.53
N GLU A 448 -11.15 58.86 -15.29
CA GLU A 448 -11.15 60.09 -14.50
C GLU A 448 -10.26 61.16 -15.15
N VAL A 449 -9.04 60.79 -15.57
CA VAL A 449 -8.12 61.66 -16.34
C VAL A 449 -8.69 62.04 -17.72
N ALA A 450 -9.47 61.16 -18.35
CA ALA A 450 -10.14 61.48 -19.61
C ALA A 450 -11.42 62.33 -19.44
N SER A 451 -12.01 62.33 -18.24
CA SER A 451 -13.21 63.12 -17.91
C SER A 451 -12.84 64.55 -17.49
N SER A 452 -11.77 64.72 -16.69
CA SER A 452 -11.30 66.03 -16.22
C SER A 452 -10.83 66.97 -17.32
N LYS A 453 -10.45 66.44 -18.49
CA LYS A 453 -10.06 67.21 -19.68
C LYS A 453 -11.24 67.86 -20.43
N ILE A 454 -12.48 67.57 -20.06
CA ILE A 454 -13.69 68.12 -20.70
C ILE A 454 -14.40 69.04 -19.72
N PHE A 455 -14.44 70.34 -20.03
CA PHE A 455 -15.12 71.34 -19.21
C PHE A 455 -16.62 71.02 -19.09
N GLY A 456 -17.10 70.80 -17.86
CA GLY A 456 -18.48 70.38 -17.55
C GLY A 456 -18.67 68.88 -17.29
N GLY A 457 -17.67 68.03 -17.61
CA GLY A 457 -17.68 66.58 -17.33
C GLY A 457 -18.63 65.75 -18.21
N ASP A 458 -18.12 64.66 -18.77
CA ASP A 458 -18.96 63.75 -19.57
C ASP A 458 -19.84 62.89 -18.65
N ARG A 459 -21.14 63.22 -18.56
CA ARG A 459 -22.13 62.49 -17.73
C ARG A 459 -22.29 61.00 -18.10
N SER A 460 -21.81 60.56 -19.27
CA SER A 460 -21.74 59.14 -19.61
C SER A 460 -20.53 58.47 -18.97
N ARG A 461 -19.35 59.11 -19.02
CA ARG A 461 -18.12 58.63 -18.36
C ARG A 461 -18.25 58.64 -16.85
N LEU A 462 -18.89 59.66 -16.26
CA LEU A 462 -19.09 59.73 -14.81
C LEU A 462 -19.94 58.55 -14.31
N ARG A 463 -21.02 58.20 -15.02
CA ARG A 463 -21.79 56.98 -14.72
C ARG A 463 -20.97 55.71 -14.91
N LYS A 464 -20.12 55.64 -15.94
CA LYS A 464 -19.27 54.46 -16.17
C LYS A 464 -18.16 54.31 -15.11
N ILE A 465 -17.66 55.42 -14.56
CA ILE A 465 -16.76 55.41 -13.40
C ILE A 465 -17.48 54.86 -12.17
N GLU A 466 -18.72 55.25 -11.93
CA GLU A 466 -19.52 54.74 -10.81
C GLU A 466 -19.79 53.22 -10.92
N GLU A 467 -20.24 52.75 -12.09
CA GLU A 467 -20.41 51.31 -12.36
C GLU A 467 -19.11 50.50 -12.16
N LEU A 468 -17.95 51.09 -12.48
CA LEU A 468 -16.66 50.46 -12.24
C LEU A 468 -16.26 50.50 -10.76
N LYS A 469 -16.64 51.53 -9.99
CA LYS A 469 -16.42 51.60 -8.54
C LYS A 469 -17.26 50.57 -7.79
N ASP A 470 -18.52 50.38 -8.18
CA ASP A 470 -19.35 49.26 -7.69
C ASP A 470 -18.69 47.90 -8.00
N THR A 471 -18.18 47.73 -9.22
CA THR A 471 -17.47 46.51 -9.62
C THR A 471 -16.20 46.29 -8.78
N VAL A 472 -15.43 47.35 -8.50
CA VAL A 472 -14.24 47.28 -7.62
C VAL A 472 -14.62 46.88 -6.20
N HIS A 473 -15.71 47.41 -5.63
CA HIS A 473 -16.17 47.01 -4.29
C HIS A 473 -16.49 45.52 -4.23
N VAL A 474 -17.25 45.01 -5.21
CA VAL A 474 -17.60 43.58 -5.28
C VAL A 474 -16.35 42.69 -5.47
N THR A 475 -15.37 43.14 -6.25
CA THR A 475 -14.10 42.42 -6.45
C THR A 475 -13.20 42.47 -5.20
N GLU A 476 -13.12 43.58 -4.47
CA GLU A 476 -12.37 43.69 -3.21
C GLU A 476 -13.00 42.82 -2.11
N ASP A 477 -14.33 42.77 -2.03
CA ASP A 477 -15.06 41.84 -1.16
C ASP A 477 -14.77 40.37 -1.50
N ALA A 478 -14.72 40.04 -2.79
CA ALA A 478 -14.37 38.69 -3.26
C ALA A 478 -12.92 38.33 -2.94
N LYS A 479 -11.98 39.25 -3.19
CA LYS A 479 -10.56 39.11 -2.83
C LYS A 479 -10.37 38.93 -1.33
N THR A 480 -11.07 39.71 -0.51
CA THR A 480 -11.04 39.60 0.96
C THR A 480 -11.52 38.23 1.44
N ARG A 481 -12.55 37.64 0.79
CA ARG A 481 -12.96 36.26 1.07
C ARG A 481 -11.92 35.23 0.62
N ALA A 482 -11.36 35.39 -0.57
CA ALA A 482 -10.34 34.49 -1.12
C ALA A 482 -9.05 34.46 -0.27
N VAL A 483 -8.60 35.63 0.22
CA VAL A 483 -7.45 35.74 1.12
C VAL A 483 -7.70 34.98 2.43
N ARG A 484 -8.86 35.17 3.07
CA ARG A 484 -9.21 34.44 4.31
C ARG A 484 -9.25 32.93 4.14
N GLU A 485 -9.75 32.44 3.00
CA GLU A 485 -9.77 31.01 2.69
C GLU A 485 -8.36 30.46 2.38
N TYR A 486 -7.53 31.24 1.67
CA TYR A 486 -6.12 30.92 1.47
C TYR A 486 -5.37 30.83 2.81
N ASP A 487 -5.48 31.85 3.67
CA ASP A 487 -4.85 31.87 5.00
C ASP A 487 -5.30 30.69 5.88
N ARG A 488 -6.58 30.31 5.82
CA ARG A 488 -7.11 29.11 6.49
C ARG A 488 -6.45 27.84 5.96
N ILE A 489 -6.31 27.69 4.65
CA ILE A 489 -5.63 26.53 4.04
C ILE A 489 -4.14 26.51 4.39
N LYS A 490 -3.47 27.66 4.44
CA LYS A 490 -2.08 27.77 4.91
C LYS A 490 -1.92 27.23 6.33
N GLU A 491 -2.81 27.62 7.23
CA GLU A 491 -2.77 27.21 8.64
C GLU A 491 -3.12 25.73 8.84
N ASN A 492 -4.09 25.21 8.06
CA ASN A 492 -4.39 23.78 8.01
C ASN A 492 -3.15 22.99 7.55
N ASN A 493 -2.53 23.38 6.42
CA ASN A 493 -1.30 22.75 5.92
C ASN A 493 -0.20 22.80 6.98
N ARG A 494 0.05 23.94 7.63
CA ARG A 494 1.10 24.09 8.66
C ARG A 494 0.88 23.10 9.81
N SER A 495 -0.34 23.06 10.35
CA SER A 495 -0.72 22.18 11.46
C SER A 495 -0.60 20.70 11.09
N GLU A 496 -0.95 20.34 9.86
CA GLU A 496 -0.90 18.98 9.34
C GLU A 496 0.51 18.51 9.00
N LEU A 497 1.39 19.42 8.55
CA LEU A 497 2.83 19.15 8.39
C LEU A 497 3.46 18.80 9.74
N GLU A 498 3.17 19.58 10.77
CA GLU A 498 3.63 19.33 12.14
C GLU A 498 3.05 18.03 12.73
N ARG A 499 1.81 17.68 12.37
CA ARG A 499 1.19 16.39 12.75
C ARG A 499 1.88 15.22 12.05
N LEU A 500 2.05 15.33 10.73
CA LEU A 500 2.66 14.31 9.87
C LEU A 500 4.07 13.97 10.33
N ASP A 501 4.90 14.97 10.61
CA ASP A 501 6.30 14.79 11.06
C ASP A 501 6.37 13.97 12.36
N ARG A 502 5.55 14.32 13.36
CA ARG A 502 5.47 13.57 14.63
C ARG A 502 4.96 12.15 14.45
N GLU A 503 3.84 11.97 13.74
CA GLU A 503 3.26 10.65 13.50
C GLU A 503 4.26 9.76 12.74
N MET A 504 4.91 10.29 11.69
CA MET A 504 5.91 9.58 10.88
C MET A 504 7.13 9.16 11.71
N GLN A 505 7.64 10.04 12.58
CA GLN A 505 8.75 9.70 13.47
C GLN A 505 8.38 8.56 14.43
N GLU A 506 7.22 8.63 15.07
CA GLU A 506 6.75 7.60 16.01
C GLU A 506 6.50 6.26 15.29
N ASP A 507 5.75 6.28 14.20
CA ASP A 507 5.36 5.10 13.44
C ASP A 507 6.56 4.39 12.80
N PHE A 508 7.51 5.12 12.20
CA PHE A 508 8.71 4.50 11.65
C PHE A 508 9.65 3.97 12.72
N THR A 509 9.73 4.63 13.89
CA THR A 509 10.47 4.09 15.04
C THR A 509 9.86 2.77 15.52
N ASN A 510 8.53 2.70 15.63
CA ASN A 510 7.81 1.51 16.04
C ASN A 510 7.92 0.38 15.00
N MET A 511 7.80 0.70 13.70
CA MET A 511 8.02 -0.22 12.58
C MET A 511 9.42 -0.83 12.63
N LEU A 512 10.47 0.00 12.71
CA LEU A 512 11.86 -0.47 12.71
C LEU A 512 12.17 -1.30 13.97
N LYS A 513 11.68 -0.88 15.14
CA LYS A 513 11.81 -1.63 16.39
C LYS A 513 11.16 -3.01 16.27
N GLY A 514 9.91 -3.07 15.78
CA GLY A 514 9.18 -4.32 15.57
C GLY A 514 9.86 -5.25 14.56
N PHE A 515 10.33 -4.69 13.45
CA PHE A 515 11.09 -5.41 12.43
C PHE A 515 12.38 -6.02 13.01
N VAL A 516 13.24 -5.20 13.63
CA VAL A 516 14.53 -5.66 14.17
C VAL A 516 14.35 -6.71 15.28
N LEU A 517 13.42 -6.50 16.22
CA LEU A 517 13.14 -7.48 17.27
C LEU A 517 12.71 -8.84 16.71
N ASN A 518 11.90 -8.85 15.65
CA ASN A 518 11.53 -10.09 14.98
C ASN A 518 12.71 -10.70 14.21
N GLN A 519 13.50 -9.91 13.47
CA GLN A 519 14.69 -10.44 12.78
C GLN A 519 15.64 -11.15 13.75
N VAL A 520 15.98 -10.51 14.89
CA VAL A 520 16.83 -11.10 15.94
C VAL A 520 16.17 -12.35 16.53
N GLY A 521 14.93 -12.24 17.01
CA GLY A 521 14.24 -13.34 17.71
C GLY A 521 13.93 -14.55 16.82
N TYR A 522 13.87 -14.41 15.50
CA TYR A 522 13.81 -15.54 14.56
C TYR A 522 15.19 -16.09 14.20
N ALA A 523 16.20 -15.22 14.04
CA ALA A 523 17.58 -15.66 13.81
C ALA A 523 18.11 -16.50 14.98
N GLU A 524 17.86 -16.13 16.23
CA GLU A 524 18.20 -16.91 17.43
C GLU A 524 17.52 -18.28 17.45
N LYS A 525 16.23 -18.36 17.08
CA LYS A 525 15.48 -19.63 16.99
C LYS A 525 16.02 -20.54 15.90
N MET A 526 16.48 -19.98 14.78
CA MET A 526 17.14 -20.72 13.71
C MET A 526 18.52 -21.19 14.14
N ALA A 527 19.35 -20.30 14.70
CA ALA A 527 20.68 -20.63 15.22
C ALA A 527 20.61 -21.80 16.21
N LYS A 528 19.71 -21.74 17.20
CA LYS A 528 19.48 -22.84 18.15
C LYS A 528 19.07 -24.16 17.50
N ALA A 529 18.35 -24.13 16.37
CA ALA A 529 18.01 -25.35 15.64
C ALA A 529 19.24 -25.98 14.94
N TRP A 530 20.18 -25.16 14.47
CA TRP A 530 21.45 -25.61 13.89
C TRP A 530 22.49 -26.01 14.94
N GLU A 531 22.54 -25.31 16.08
CA GLU A 531 23.39 -25.65 17.23
C GLU A 531 23.05 -27.04 17.78
N ASN A 532 21.76 -27.31 18.03
CA ASN A 532 21.28 -28.63 18.45
C ASN A 532 21.75 -29.74 17.47
N LEU A 533 21.62 -29.51 16.17
CA LEU A 533 22.07 -30.46 15.15
C LEU A 533 23.60 -30.66 15.17
N ALA A 534 24.38 -29.59 15.37
CA ALA A 534 25.83 -29.65 15.47
C ALA A 534 26.30 -30.40 16.74
N GLU A 535 25.53 -30.31 17.84
CA GLU A 535 25.78 -31.09 19.05
C GLU A 535 25.45 -32.58 18.85
N GLU A 536 24.29 -32.90 18.25
CA GLU A 536 23.88 -34.27 17.91
C GLU A 536 24.89 -34.96 16.99
N THR A 537 25.40 -34.26 15.97
CA THR A 537 26.36 -34.78 14.98
C THR A 537 27.83 -34.68 15.40
N ARG A 538 28.12 -34.25 16.64
CA ARG A 538 29.50 -34.05 17.15
C ARG A 538 30.38 -35.30 17.16
N GLY A 539 29.78 -36.50 17.03
CA GLY A 539 30.51 -37.78 16.92
C GLY A 539 31.54 -37.77 15.78
N TYR A 540 31.14 -37.29 14.59
CA TYR A 540 31.99 -37.29 13.39
C TYR A 540 33.31 -36.54 13.56
N VAL A 541 33.33 -35.47 14.37
CA VAL A 541 34.54 -34.66 14.64
C VAL A 541 35.51 -35.38 15.57
N LYS A 542 35.01 -36.26 16.46
CA LYS A 542 35.83 -37.04 17.39
C LYS A 542 36.43 -38.30 16.78
N GLU A 543 35.83 -38.83 15.72
CA GLU A 543 36.31 -40.01 14.99
C GLU A 543 37.28 -39.66 13.85
N SER A 544 37.37 -38.38 13.47
CA SER A 544 38.31 -37.87 12.46
C SER A 544 39.62 -37.29 13.02
N SER A 545 39.87 -37.47 14.33
CA SER A 545 41.07 -36.99 15.06
C SER A 545 41.80 -38.17 15.71
#